data_AF-A0A2V8V7X6-F1
#
_entry.id   AF-A0A2V8V7X6-F1
#
_cell.length_a   1.000
_cell.length_b   1.000
_cell.length_c   1.000
_cell.angle_alpha   90.00
_cell.angle_beta   90.00
_cell.angle_gamma   90.00
#
_symmetry.space_group_name_H-M   'P 1'
#
loop_
_entity.id
_entity.type
_entity.pdbx_description
1 polymer ?
#
loop_
_entity_poly.entity_id
_entity_poly.type
_entity_poly.pdbx_seq_one_letter_code
_entity_poly.pdbx_strand_id
1 'polypeptide(L)'
;MPAGAQANSRIHYSTMSRVFHARAVSSYGAVLGLGLLFCAYAAPATDPTGFPFTNETLNYTVNWPSGLSLGEAHISAMRTKSGEGPEQWNFDMTLDAGIPGFAVSDHYRSTATLELCALTLEKQYQHGSRKIRELTTFDQHAGVARRETTGGGKSDITVSDCAKDALTFLYYARRELGQGRVPPFQTVLFGASYQVRLEYTGAQTVRVNDKKAEADRLVATLKGPASELSFEMLFARDPARTPLVIRVPLSLGMFSMELAR
;
A
#
# COMPACT_ATOMS: atom_id res chain seq x y z
N MET A 1 -29.97 -23.22 -56.58
CA MET A 1 -30.33 -22.02 -57.36
C MET A 1 -30.86 -20.97 -56.40
N PRO A 2 -30.47 -19.69 -56.52
CA PRO A 2 -29.21 -19.12 -57.03
C PRO A 2 -28.52 -18.23 -55.95
N ALA A 3 -27.17 -18.17 -55.90
CA ALA A 3 -26.24 -17.22 -56.54
C ALA A 3 -26.16 -15.86 -55.82
N GLY A 4 -25.02 -15.16 -55.67
CA GLY A 4 -23.65 -15.30 -56.16
C GLY A 4 -22.70 -14.50 -55.23
N ALA A 5 -21.41 -14.81 -55.16
CA ALA A 5 -20.31 -14.25 -55.98
C ALA A 5 -20.01 -12.76 -55.64
N GLN A 6 -18.79 -12.25 -55.52
CA GLN A 6 -17.44 -12.77 -55.78
C GLN A 6 -16.41 -11.73 -55.29
N ALA A 7 -15.19 -12.22 -54.98
CA ALA A 7 -13.88 -11.65 -55.32
C ALA A 7 -13.41 -10.29 -54.74
N ASN A 8 -12.14 -9.93 -54.63
CA ASN A 8 -10.80 -10.54 -54.64
C ASN A 8 -9.85 -9.33 -54.80
N SER A 9 -8.78 -9.19 -54.03
CA SER A 9 -7.47 -8.81 -54.59
C SER A 9 -6.36 -8.88 -53.54
N ARG A 10 -5.45 -9.82 -53.79
CA ARG A 10 -4.09 -9.84 -53.25
C ARG A 10 -3.27 -8.82 -54.04
N ILE A 11 -2.36 -8.14 -53.37
CA ILE A 11 -1.20 -7.53 -54.02
C ILE A 11 0.06 -8.18 -53.46
N HIS A 12 0.68 -9.00 -54.31
CA HIS A 12 2.08 -9.41 -54.22
C HIS A 12 2.95 -8.22 -54.64
N TYR A 13 4.06 -7.99 -53.93
CA TYR A 13 5.23 -7.39 -54.57
C TYR A 13 6.47 -8.25 -54.35
N SER A 14 7.13 -8.45 -55.49
CA SER A 14 8.28 -9.29 -55.77
C SER A 14 9.57 -8.69 -55.22
N THR A 15 10.39 -9.59 -54.68
CA THR A 15 11.85 -9.69 -54.73
C THR A 15 12.58 -8.75 -55.71
N MET A 16 13.65 -8.10 -55.25
CA MET A 16 14.86 -7.89 -56.05
C MET A 16 16.10 -7.86 -55.17
N SER A 17 16.91 -8.91 -55.27
CA SER A 17 18.31 -8.94 -54.86
C SER A 17 19.16 -8.09 -55.80
N ARG A 18 20.08 -7.29 -55.25
CA ARG A 18 21.33 -6.94 -55.94
C ARG A 18 22.51 -7.07 -55.00
N VAL A 19 23.32 -8.07 -55.30
CA VAL A 19 24.69 -8.26 -54.87
C VAL A 19 25.56 -7.21 -55.55
N PHE A 20 26.37 -6.48 -54.78
CA PHE A 20 27.56 -5.80 -55.29
C PHE A 20 28.76 -6.24 -54.44
N HIS A 21 29.67 -6.97 -55.08
CA HIS A 21 31.06 -7.10 -54.69
C HIS A 21 31.85 -5.97 -55.35
N ALA A 22 32.74 -5.31 -54.61
CA ALA A 22 34.15 -5.13 -54.99
C ALA A 22 34.93 -4.22 -54.02
N ARG A 23 35.95 -4.84 -53.40
CA ARG A 23 37.36 -4.42 -53.23
C ARG A 23 37.71 -3.02 -52.69
N ALA A 24 38.19 -3.05 -51.43
CA ALA A 24 39.47 -2.55 -50.90
C ALA A 24 40.23 -1.43 -51.66
N VAL A 25 40.67 -0.38 -50.94
CA VAL A 25 42.09 0.03 -50.80
C VAL A 25 42.30 0.78 -49.47
N SER A 26 43.41 0.44 -48.83
CA SER A 26 44.17 1.04 -47.72
C SER A 26 44.29 2.58 -47.72
N SER A 27 44.34 3.22 -46.54
CA SER A 27 45.59 3.84 -46.00
C SER A 27 45.36 4.95 -44.94
N TYR A 28 46.09 4.80 -43.84
CA TYR A 28 46.61 5.76 -42.87
C TYR A 28 45.78 6.99 -42.41
N GLY A 29 45.49 7.01 -41.11
CA GLY A 29 45.07 8.20 -40.38
C GLY A 29 44.95 7.92 -38.88
N ALA A 30 46.10 7.70 -38.22
CA ALA A 30 46.16 7.62 -36.77
C ALA A 30 45.76 8.97 -36.16
N VAL A 31 44.60 9.03 -35.50
CA VAL A 31 44.27 10.08 -34.56
C VAL A 31 43.99 9.41 -33.22
N LEU A 32 45.00 9.50 -32.35
CA LEU A 32 44.93 9.21 -30.93
C LEU A 32 43.89 10.15 -30.29
N GLY A 33 42.64 9.71 -30.26
CA GLY A 33 41.59 10.29 -29.42
C GLY A 33 41.60 9.58 -28.07
N LEU A 34 42.22 10.22 -27.07
CA LEU A 34 42.24 9.80 -25.68
C LEU A 34 40.80 9.86 -25.12
N GLY A 35 40.03 8.80 -25.33
CA GLY A 35 38.72 8.63 -24.72
C GLY A 35 38.89 8.38 -23.22
N LEU A 36 38.77 9.45 -22.42
CA LEU A 36 38.54 9.35 -20.99
C LEU A 36 37.23 8.57 -20.76
N LEU A 37 37.37 7.25 -20.58
CA LEU A 37 36.34 6.43 -19.95
C LEU A 37 36.20 6.94 -18.52
N PHE A 38 35.27 7.88 -18.32
CA PHE A 38 34.66 8.09 -17.01
C PHE A 38 33.82 6.85 -16.73
N CYS A 39 34.46 5.82 -16.19
CA CYS A 39 33.76 4.82 -15.39
C CYS A 39 33.20 5.58 -14.19
N ALA A 40 31.97 6.06 -14.31
CA ALA A 40 31.19 6.48 -13.16
C ALA A 40 31.09 5.26 -12.27
N TYR A 41 31.92 5.23 -11.23
CA TYR A 41 31.82 4.27 -10.14
C TYR A 41 30.45 4.53 -9.51
N ALA A 42 29.45 3.77 -9.93
CA ALA A 42 28.17 3.73 -9.25
C ALA A 42 28.51 3.23 -7.84
N ALA A 43 28.50 4.16 -6.88
CA ALA A 43 28.58 3.78 -5.48
C ALA A 43 27.52 2.70 -5.23
N PRO A 44 27.83 1.65 -4.44
CA PRO A 44 26.80 0.71 -4.05
C PRO A 44 25.65 1.52 -3.48
N ALA A 45 24.45 1.33 -4.02
CA ALA A 45 23.26 1.90 -3.44
C ALA A 45 23.25 1.46 -1.98
N THR A 46 23.43 2.39 -1.05
CA THR A 46 23.18 2.13 0.36
C THR A 46 21.78 1.54 0.42
N ASP A 47 21.67 0.35 1.00
CA ASP A 47 20.36 -0.24 1.27
C ASP A 47 19.49 0.86 1.87
N PRO A 48 18.29 1.09 1.33
CA PRO A 48 17.40 2.09 1.90
C PRO A 48 17.29 1.79 3.39
N THR A 49 17.75 2.71 4.24
CA THR A 49 17.47 2.66 5.67
C THR A 49 16.05 3.18 5.86
N GLY A 50 15.25 2.49 6.67
CA GLY A 50 13.83 2.75 6.97
C GLY A 50 12.77 2.27 5.95
N PHE A 51 12.03 1.22 6.32
CA PHE A 51 10.71 0.85 5.80
C PHE A 51 10.11 -0.42 6.44
N PRO A 52 9.26 -0.33 7.50
CA PRO A 52 9.76 -0.84 8.79
C PRO A 52 10.69 -2.03 8.54
N PHE A 53 12.00 -1.77 8.42
CA PHE A 53 12.94 -2.86 8.11
C PHE A 53 13.24 -3.68 9.38
N THR A 54 12.66 -3.25 10.49
CA THR A 54 12.76 -3.81 11.83
C THR A 54 11.37 -3.85 12.45
N ASN A 55 11.30 -4.49 13.61
CA ASN A 55 10.13 -4.43 14.47
C ASN A 55 9.85 -2.98 14.90
N GLU A 56 8.59 -2.59 14.98
CA GLU A 56 8.17 -1.28 15.48
C GLU A 56 6.85 -1.34 16.25
N THR A 57 6.68 -0.35 17.12
CA THR A 57 5.43 -0.04 17.82
C THR A 57 5.21 1.47 17.76
N LEU A 58 4.01 1.86 17.38
CA LEU A 58 3.56 3.25 17.26
C LEU A 58 2.35 3.41 18.18
N ASN A 59 2.42 4.38 19.09
CA ASN A 59 1.33 4.72 20.00
C ASN A 59 0.68 6.00 19.51
N TYR A 60 -0.62 6.12 19.71
CA TYR A 60 -1.40 7.26 19.24
C TYR A 60 -2.39 7.70 20.31
N THR A 61 -2.64 9.00 20.36
CA THR A 61 -3.78 9.57 21.08
C THR A 61 -4.89 9.87 20.08
N VAL A 62 -6.13 9.56 20.46
CA VAL A 62 -7.32 9.85 19.66
C VAL A 62 -8.00 11.08 20.23
N ASN A 63 -8.17 12.13 19.44
CA ASN A 63 -8.65 13.43 19.89
C ASN A 63 -9.96 13.83 19.21
N TRP A 64 -10.84 14.44 20.00
CA TRP A 64 -12.02 15.17 19.54
C TRP A 64 -11.60 16.47 18.83
N PRO A 65 -12.46 17.07 17.98
CA PRO A 65 -12.24 18.41 17.42
C PRO A 65 -11.81 19.50 18.40
N SER A 66 -12.21 19.40 19.68
CA SER A 66 -11.85 20.36 20.73
C SER A 66 -10.42 20.18 21.26
N GLY A 67 -9.71 19.12 20.86
CA GLY A 67 -8.43 18.70 21.43
C GLY A 67 -8.57 17.81 22.67
N LEU A 68 -9.80 17.49 23.10
CA LEU A 68 -10.01 16.54 24.20
C LEU A 68 -9.63 15.13 23.74
N SER A 69 -8.74 14.47 24.49
CA SER A 69 -8.44 13.06 24.26
C SER A 69 -9.66 12.19 24.57
N LEU A 70 -9.94 11.26 23.65
CA LEU A 70 -11.01 10.27 23.72
C LEU A 70 -10.46 8.89 24.05
N GLY A 71 -9.15 8.69 23.93
CA GLY A 71 -8.52 7.39 24.11
C GLY A 71 -7.23 7.25 23.30
N GLU A 72 -6.86 6.02 23.02
CA GLU A 72 -5.55 5.66 22.49
C GLU A 72 -5.66 4.58 21.43
N ALA A 73 -4.67 4.53 20.54
CA ALA A 73 -4.48 3.44 19.62
C ALA A 73 -3.02 3.00 19.62
N HIS A 74 -2.80 1.70 19.42
CA HIS A 74 -1.48 1.12 19.31
C HIS A 74 -1.40 0.37 17.99
N ILE A 75 -0.31 0.53 17.26
CA ILE A 75 -0.03 -0.20 16.03
C ILE A 75 1.35 -0.81 16.16
N SER A 76 1.50 -2.09 15.81
CA SER A 76 2.79 -2.75 15.79
C SER A 76 3.01 -3.54 14.51
N ALA A 77 4.27 -3.67 14.12
CA ALA A 77 4.75 -4.54 13.07
C ALA A 77 5.92 -5.35 13.60
N MET A 78 5.79 -6.68 13.55
CA MET A 78 6.80 -7.60 14.04
C MET A 78 7.13 -8.61 12.94
N ARG A 79 8.42 -8.82 12.67
CA ARG A 79 8.85 -9.96 11.88
C ARG A 79 8.81 -11.19 12.75
N THR A 80 8.21 -12.25 12.22
CA THR A 80 8.18 -13.54 12.90
C THR A 80 8.55 -14.65 11.94
N LYS A 81 9.17 -15.69 12.50
CA LYS A 81 9.46 -16.94 11.81
C LYS A 81 8.78 -18.05 12.61
N SER A 82 7.73 -18.64 12.04
CA SER A 82 7.02 -19.76 12.68
C SER A 82 7.70 -21.08 12.31
N GLY A 83 8.58 -21.58 13.18
CA GLY A 83 9.27 -22.85 12.98
C GLY A 83 10.14 -22.86 11.71
N GLU A 84 9.96 -23.86 10.85
CA GLU A 84 10.65 -23.98 9.56
C GLU A 84 10.01 -23.17 8.42
N GLY A 85 8.90 -22.46 8.69
CA GLY A 85 8.21 -21.64 7.70
C GLY A 85 9.00 -20.40 7.25
N PRO A 86 8.56 -19.74 6.16
CA PRO A 86 9.14 -18.49 5.72
C PRO A 86 8.96 -17.40 6.79
N GLU A 87 9.86 -16.42 6.78
CA GLU A 87 9.67 -15.22 7.59
C GLU A 87 8.45 -14.44 7.07
N GLN A 88 7.67 -13.89 7.99
CA GLN A 88 6.45 -13.14 7.68
C GLN A 88 6.29 -11.94 8.61
N TRP A 89 5.47 -10.99 8.19
CA TRP A 89 5.01 -9.89 9.01
C TRP A 89 3.81 -10.29 9.84
N ASN A 90 3.80 -9.87 11.10
CA ASN A 90 2.63 -9.81 11.95
C ASN A 90 2.34 -8.35 12.29
N PHE A 91 1.14 -7.89 11.95
CA PHE A 91 0.63 -6.57 12.27
C PHE A 91 -0.46 -6.69 13.33
N ASP A 92 -0.42 -5.84 14.36
CA ASP A 92 -1.45 -5.75 15.38
C ASP A 92 -1.83 -4.28 15.55
N MET A 93 -3.12 -4.00 15.59
CA MET A 93 -3.67 -2.68 15.89
C MET A 93 -4.74 -2.82 16.96
N THR A 94 -4.62 -2.02 18.02
CA THR A 94 -5.69 -1.80 18.99
C THR A 94 -6.13 -0.35 18.98
N LEU A 95 -7.40 -0.12 19.26
CA LEU A 95 -7.99 1.20 19.49
C LEU A 95 -8.94 1.07 20.68
N ASP A 96 -8.76 1.90 21.68
CA ASP A 96 -9.70 2.04 22.79
C ASP A 96 -10.03 3.52 22.93
N ALA A 97 -11.29 3.87 22.68
CA ALA A 97 -11.76 5.24 22.75
C ALA A 97 -13.21 5.34 23.24
N GLY A 98 -13.54 6.46 23.86
CA GLY A 98 -14.88 6.79 24.30
C GLY A 98 -15.38 8.07 23.64
N ILE A 99 -16.49 7.97 22.91
CA ILE A 99 -17.31 9.12 22.55
C ILE A 99 -18.39 9.24 23.63
N PRO A 100 -18.86 10.44 24.03
CA PRO A 100 -19.95 10.55 25.00
C PRO A 100 -21.13 9.62 24.69
N GLY A 101 -21.37 8.65 25.58
CA GLY A 101 -22.44 7.64 25.46
C GLY A 101 -22.09 6.36 24.68
N PHE A 102 -20.92 6.26 24.06
CA PHE A 102 -20.52 5.11 23.23
C PHE A 102 -19.05 4.73 23.40
N ALA A 103 -18.80 3.50 23.85
CA ALA A 103 -17.47 2.90 23.82
C ALA A 103 -17.13 2.39 22.41
N VAL A 104 -15.88 2.61 22.01
CA VAL A 104 -15.28 2.15 20.76
C VAL A 104 -14.04 1.34 21.13
N SER A 105 -14.03 0.07 20.77
CA SER A 105 -12.88 -0.82 21.00
C SER A 105 -12.65 -1.66 19.76
N ASP A 106 -11.48 -1.55 19.15
CA ASP A 106 -11.08 -2.32 17.98
C ASP A 106 -9.81 -3.11 18.28
N HIS A 107 -9.74 -4.33 17.74
CA HIS A 107 -8.54 -5.14 17.71
C HIS A 107 -8.43 -5.85 16.37
N TYR A 108 -7.43 -5.46 15.59
CA TYR A 108 -7.15 -5.99 14.28
C TYR A 108 -5.78 -6.66 14.27
N ARG A 109 -5.72 -7.87 13.72
CA ARG A 109 -4.48 -8.60 13.51
C ARG A 109 -4.37 -9.02 12.08
N SER A 110 -3.20 -8.83 11.49
CA SER A 110 -2.93 -9.27 10.13
C SER A 110 -1.58 -9.99 10.07
N THR A 111 -1.48 -10.96 9.17
CA THR A 111 -0.19 -11.53 8.77
C THR A 111 0.01 -11.34 7.28
N ALA A 112 1.26 -11.15 6.85
CA ALA A 112 1.59 -10.93 5.45
C ALA A 112 2.98 -11.50 5.09
N THR A 113 3.20 -11.79 3.81
CA THR A 113 4.53 -12.10 3.29
C THR A 113 5.47 -10.87 3.42
N LEU A 114 6.78 -11.06 3.22
CA LEU A 114 7.75 -9.95 3.23
C LEU A 114 7.47 -8.91 2.12
N GLU A 115 6.84 -9.35 1.03
CA GLU A 115 6.40 -8.52 -0.09
C GLU A 115 5.13 -7.71 0.24
N LEU A 116 4.54 -7.90 1.42
CA LEU A 116 3.29 -7.29 1.89
C LEU A 116 2.07 -7.75 1.09
N CYS A 117 1.97 -9.06 0.83
CA CYS A 117 0.73 -9.71 0.41
C CYS A 117 0.09 -10.35 1.65
N ALA A 118 -1.18 -10.05 1.91
CA ALA A 118 -1.89 -10.51 3.10
C ALA A 118 -2.04 -12.05 3.11
N LEU A 119 -1.98 -12.64 4.30
CA LEU A 119 -2.17 -14.07 4.53
C LEU A 119 -3.40 -14.31 5.42
N THR A 120 -3.53 -13.53 6.49
CA THR A 120 -4.71 -13.51 7.36
C THR A 120 -5.06 -12.10 7.81
N LEU A 121 -6.34 -11.85 8.04
CA LEU A 121 -6.86 -10.69 8.76
C LEU A 121 -7.90 -11.17 9.78
N GLU A 122 -7.60 -11.02 11.06
CA GLU A 122 -8.58 -11.12 12.13
C GLU A 122 -9.09 -9.73 12.49
N LYS A 123 -10.41 -9.56 12.46
CA LYS A 123 -11.08 -8.30 12.77
C LYS A 123 -12.00 -8.48 13.95
N GLN A 124 -11.71 -7.82 15.07
CA GLN A 124 -12.59 -7.74 16.23
C GLN A 124 -12.91 -6.27 16.51
N TYR A 125 -14.18 -5.95 16.70
CA TYR A 125 -14.54 -4.60 17.16
C TYR A 125 -15.83 -4.59 17.96
N GLN A 126 -15.95 -3.58 18.81
CA GLN A 126 -17.13 -3.22 19.56
C GLN A 126 -17.36 -1.71 19.43
N HIS A 127 -18.41 -1.33 18.70
CA HIS A 127 -18.85 0.06 18.55
C HIS A 127 -20.24 0.20 19.17
N GLY A 128 -20.31 0.75 20.39
CA GLY A 128 -21.54 0.74 21.18
C GLY A 128 -22.02 -0.68 21.45
N SER A 129 -23.24 -1.00 21.00
CA SER A 129 -23.84 -2.35 21.14
C SER A 129 -23.43 -3.32 20.03
N ARG A 130 -22.85 -2.84 18.93
CA ARG A 130 -22.46 -3.68 17.79
C ARG A 130 -21.12 -4.34 18.09
N LYS A 131 -21.06 -5.67 17.96
CA LYS A 131 -19.85 -6.46 18.11
C LYS A 131 -19.66 -7.35 16.90
N ILE A 132 -18.44 -7.37 16.35
CA ILE A 132 -18.08 -8.27 15.26
C ILE A 132 -16.78 -8.97 15.60
N ARG A 133 -16.71 -10.25 15.24
CA ARG A 133 -15.48 -11.00 15.09
C ARG A 133 -15.53 -11.77 13.79
N GLU A 134 -14.52 -11.57 12.96
CA GLU A 134 -14.36 -12.26 11.68
C GLU A 134 -12.89 -12.54 11.38
N LEU A 135 -12.65 -13.62 10.65
CA LEU A 135 -11.35 -14.01 10.12
C LEU A 135 -11.43 -14.00 8.59
N THR A 136 -10.44 -13.44 7.94
CA THR A 136 -10.24 -13.56 6.49
C THR A 136 -8.92 -14.27 6.24
N THR A 137 -8.95 -15.35 5.47
CA THR A 137 -7.74 -16.08 5.02
C THR A 137 -7.56 -15.86 3.53
N PHE A 138 -6.34 -15.53 3.12
CA PHE A 138 -6.01 -15.19 1.74
C PHE A 138 -5.26 -16.35 1.09
N ASP A 139 -5.79 -16.86 -0.02
CA ASP A 139 -5.08 -17.72 -0.95
C ASP A 139 -4.74 -16.90 -2.21
N GLN A 140 -3.53 -16.34 -2.20
CA GLN A 140 -3.04 -15.48 -3.27
C GLN A 140 -2.91 -16.24 -4.60
N HIS A 141 -2.58 -17.54 -4.55
CA HIS A 141 -2.43 -18.37 -5.74
C HIS A 141 -3.78 -18.74 -6.36
N ALA A 142 -4.77 -19.03 -5.52
CA ALA A 142 -6.13 -19.28 -5.98
C ALA A 142 -6.90 -18.00 -6.35
N GLY A 143 -6.37 -16.82 -6.00
CA GLY A 143 -7.05 -15.53 -6.23
C GLY A 143 -8.30 -15.36 -5.38
N VAL A 144 -8.34 -15.96 -4.19
CA VAL A 144 -9.52 -15.99 -3.31
C VAL A 144 -9.15 -15.61 -1.88
N ALA A 145 -9.94 -14.76 -1.26
CA ALA A 145 -9.94 -14.52 0.18
C ALA A 145 -11.24 -15.06 0.79
N ARG A 146 -11.11 -15.98 1.75
CA ARG A 146 -12.24 -16.59 2.45
C ARG A 146 -12.48 -15.87 3.77
N ARG A 147 -13.65 -15.28 3.92
CA ARG A 147 -14.10 -14.63 5.15
C ARG A 147 -15.03 -15.55 5.94
N GLU A 148 -14.81 -15.65 7.24
CA GLU A 148 -15.62 -16.40 8.19
C GLU A 148 -15.96 -15.53 9.42
N THR A 149 -17.23 -15.44 9.78
CA THR A 149 -17.68 -14.70 10.98
C THR A 149 -17.95 -15.66 12.14
N THR A 150 -17.84 -15.18 13.39
CA THR A 150 -18.16 -15.99 14.59
C THR A 150 -19.62 -16.47 14.62
N GLY A 151 -20.51 -15.84 13.84
CA GLY A 151 -21.91 -16.26 13.68
C GLY A 151 -22.16 -17.30 12.57
N GLY A 152 -21.10 -17.86 11.97
CA GLY A 152 -21.19 -18.92 10.96
C GLY A 152 -21.34 -18.43 9.51
N GLY A 153 -21.30 -17.12 9.26
CA GLY A 153 -21.31 -16.56 7.92
C GLY A 153 -19.99 -16.84 7.21
N LYS A 154 -20.03 -17.41 6.00
CA LYS A 154 -18.87 -17.64 5.15
C LYS A 154 -19.06 -17.01 3.78
N SER A 155 -18.01 -16.41 3.24
CA SER A 155 -18.05 -15.83 1.89
C SER A 155 -16.66 -15.85 1.27
N ASP A 156 -16.58 -16.25 0.01
CA ASP A 156 -15.37 -16.15 -0.79
C ASP A 156 -15.39 -14.84 -1.59
N ILE A 157 -14.24 -14.17 -1.61
CA ILE A 157 -14.04 -12.87 -2.25
C ILE A 157 -12.91 -13.04 -3.25
N THR A 158 -13.16 -12.74 -4.53
CA THR A 158 -12.09 -12.72 -5.54
C THR A 158 -11.11 -11.58 -5.26
N VAL A 159 -9.83 -11.88 -5.32
CA VAL A 159 -8.74 -10.93 -5.06
C VAL A 159 -7.66 -10.98 -6.15
N SER A 160 -6.79 -9.97 -6.18
CA SER A 160 -5.61 -9.95 -7.05
C SER A 160 -4.48 -10.83 -6.50
N ASP A 161 -3.47 -11.10 -7.33
CA ASP A 161 -2.30 -11.93 -7.01
C ASP A 161 -1.48 -11.47 -5.78
N CYS A 162 -1.66 -10.22 -5.34
CA CYS A 162 -1.11 -9.71 -4.08
C CYS A 162 -2.13 -8.82 -3.39
N ALA A 163 -3.19 -9.47 -2.92
CA ALA A 163 -4.25 -8.87 -2.13
C ALA A 163 -3.68 -8.33 -0.81
N LYS A 164 -4.21 -7.19 -0.36
CA LYS A 164 -3.82 -6.55 0.91
C LYS A 164 -5.06 -6.39 1.77
N ASP A 165 -4.91 -6.62 3.06
CA ASP A 165 -5.83 -6.09 4.05
C ASP A 165 -5.46 -4.66 4.46
N ALA A 166 -6.28 -4.02 5.30
CA ALA A 166 -6.06 -2.64 5.73
C ALA A 166 -4.71 -2.40 6.45
N LEU A 167 -4.27 -3.30 7.33
CA LEU A 167 -3.00 -3.16 8.03
C LEU A 167 -1.83 -3.41 7.07
N THR A 168 -1.89 -4.50 6.29
CA THR A 168 -0.89 -4.77 5.25
C THR A 168 -0.78 -3.61 4.26
N PHE A 169 -1.91 -2.99 3.88
CA PHE A 169 -1.94 -1.84 3.00
C PHE A 169 -1.32 -0.60 3.62
N LEU A 170 -1.53 -0.32 4.91
CA LEU A 170 -0.89 0.80 5.60
C LEU A 170 0.64 0.71 5.48
N TYR A 171 1.21 -0.47 5.73
CA TYR A 171 2.64 -0.68 5.58
C TYR A 171 3.06 -0.65 4.11
N TYR A 172 2.31 -1.27 3.20
CA TYR A 172 2.61 -1.13 1.76
C TYR A 172 2.64 0.34 1.33
N ALA A 173 1.72 1.16 1.81
CA ALA A 173 1.64 2.58 1.46
C ALA A 173 2.87 3.35 1.93
N ARG A 174 3.32 3.10 3.16
CA ARG A 174 4.56 3.69 3.66
C ARG A 174 5.76 3.24 2.83
N ARG A 175 5.77 2.01 2.27
CA ARG A 175 6.87 1.48 1.42
C ARG A 175 7.02 2.28 0.15
N GLU A 176 5.89 2.46 -0.52
CA GLU A 176 5.84 3.22 -1.76
C GLU A 176 6.26 4.67 -1.49
N LEU A 177 5.76 5.28 -0.41
CA LEU A 177 6.09 6.66 -0.07
C LEU A 177 7.57 6.85 0.30
N GLY A 178 8.20 5.86 0.94
CA GLY A 178 9.64 5.85 1.22
C GLY A 178 10.48 5.81 -0.06
N GLN A 179 9.91 5.22 -1.11
CA GLN A 179 10.50 5.16 -2.46
C GLN A 179 10.06 6.32 -3.36
N GLY A 180 9.39 7.34 -2.80
CA GLY A 180 8.92 8.52 -3.54
C GLY A 180 7.73 8.26 -4.45
N ARG A 181 6.97 7.17 -4.23
CA ARG A 181 5.77 6.82 -5.00
C ARG A 181 4.52 6.91 -4.13
N VAL A 182 3.41 7.29 -4.75
CA VAL A 182 2.09 7.13 -4.11
C VAL A 182 1.53 5.77 -4.56
N PRO A 183 1.00 4.95 -3.64
CA PRO A 183 0.31 3.71 -3.99
C PRO A 183 -0.71 3.91 -5.11
N PRO A 184 -0.71 3.04 -6.14
CA PRO A 184 -1.75 3.11 -7.16
C PRO A 184 -3.11 2.73 -6.56
N PHE A 185 -4.16 3.19 -7.24
CA PHE A 185 -5.54 2.79 -6.96
C PHE A 185 -5.66 1.27 -6.96
N GLN A 186 -6.18 0.69 -5.87
CA GLN A 186 -6.31 -0.76 -5.73
C GLN A 186 -7.42 -1.15 -4.77
N THR A 187 -7.80 -2.42 -4.80
CA THR A 187 -8.74 -3.00 -3.85
C THR A 187 -8.00 -3.48 -2.60
N VAL A 188 -8.53 -3.14 -1.42
CA VAL A 188 -8.06 -3.59 -0.10
C VAL A 188 -9.21 -4.29 0.62
N LEU A 189 -8.94 -5.37 1.34
CA LEU A 189 -9.95 -6.08 2.12
C LEU A 189 -9.97 -5.65 3.58
N PHE A 190 -11.18 -5.38 4.09
CA PHE A 190 -11.41 -5.11 5.51
C PHE A 190 -12.80 -5.58 5.93
N GLY A 191 -13.02 -6.90 5.82
CA GLY A 191 -14.33 -7.55 5.93
C GLY A 191 -15.19 -7.46 4.65
N ALA A 192 -14.99 -6.42 3.85
CA ALA A 192 -15.50 -6.29 2.49
C ALA A 192 -14.41 -5.70 1.60
N SER A 193 -14.64 -5.67 0.29
CA SER A 193 -13.75 -5.02 -0.68
C SER A 193 -13.93 -3.51 -0.65
N TYR A 194 -12.84 -2.79 -0.41
CA TYR A 194 -12.77 -1.34 -0.50
C TYR A 194 -11.84 -0.92 -1.63
N GLN A 195 -12.34 -0.06 -2.51
CA GLN A 195 -11.50 0.66 -3.46
C GLN A 195 -10.77 1.77 -2.73
N VAL A 196 -9.43 1.76 -2.78
CA VAL A 196 -8.58 2.73 -2.10
C VAL A 196 -7.86 3.58 -3.12
N ARG A 197 -8.02 4.90 -3.00
CA ARG A 197 -7.28 5.91 -3.74
C ARG A 197 -6.50 6.76 -2.76
N LEU A 198 -5.21 6.95 -3.02
CA LEU A 198 -4.36 7.87 -2.28
C LEU A 198 -3.92 9.00 -3.22
N GLU A 199 -4.07 10.24 -2.77
CA GLU A 199 -3.66 11.42 -3.52
C GLU A 199 -2.67 12.22 -2.69
N TYR A 200 -1.49 12.49 -3.25
CA TYR A 200 -0.52 13.40 -2.65
C TYR A 200 -0.97 14.85 -2.84
N THR A 201 -1.09 15.59 -1.75
CA THR A 201 -1.64 16.96 -1.75
C THR A 201 -0.62 18.00 -1.28
N GLY A 202 0.65 17.61 -1.18
CA GLY A 202 1.75 18.50 -0.83
C GLY A 202 2.42 18.16 0.50
N ALA A 203 3.45 18.93 0.82
CA ALA A 203 4.18 18.85 2.08
C ALA A 203 3.72 19.97 3.01
N GLN A 204 3.77 19.72 4.32
CA GLN A 204 3.51 20.73 5.33
C GLN A 204 4.27 20.43 6.63
N THR A 205 4.61 21.49 7.36
CA THR A 205 5.03 21.36 8.75
C THR A 205 3.80 21.16 9.63
N VAL A 206 3.82 20.12 10.45
CA VAL A 206 2.79 19.87 11.47
C VAL A 206 3.36 19.87 12.87
N ARG A 207 2.52 20.15 13.86
CA ARG A 207 2.85 20.05 15.28
C ARG A 207 2.17 18.79 15.82
N VAL A 208 2.96 17.88 16.40
CA VAL A 208 2.50 16.65 17.06
C VAL A 208 3.22 16.57 18.39
N ASN A 209 2.47 16.51 19.51
CA ASN A 209 2.99 16.58 20.88
C ASN A 209 4.03 17.68 21.07
N ASP A 210 3.66 18.90 20.69
CA ASP A 210 4.51 20.10 20.76
C ASP A 210 5.79 20.11 19.93
N LYS A 211 6.04 19.05 19.15
CA LYS A 211 7.19 18.95 18.25
C LYS A 211 6.75 19.26 16.82
N LYS A 212 7.53 20.12 16.14
CA LYS A 212 7.35 20.35 14.71
C LYS A 212 7.94 19.20 13.92
N ALA A 213 7.25 18.73 12.90
CA ALA A 213 7.71 17.71 11.97
C ALA A 213 7.28 18.06 10.54
N GLU A 214 8.17 17.83 9.58
CA GLU A 214 7.83 17.90 8.16
C GLU A 214 7.08 16.65 7.74
N ALA A 215 5.92 16.83 7.10
CA ALA A 215 5.03 15.76 6.72
C ALA A 215 4.56 15.86 5.27
N ASP A 216 4.47 14.71 4.61
CA ASP A 216 3.73 14.54 3.37
C ASP A 216 2.24 14.35 3.67
N ARG A 217 1.39 15.19 3.07
CA ARG A 217 -0.07 15.13 3.22
C ARG A 217 -0.67 14.31 2.09
N LEU A 218 -1.36 13.24 2.46
CA LEU A 218 -2.17 12.45 1.57
C LEU A 218 -3.65 12.56 1.93
N VAL A 219 -4.49 12.56 0.89
CA VAL A 219 -5.92 12.32 1.05
C VAL A 219 -6.20 10.90 0.62
N ALA A 220 -6.80 10.11 1.52
CA ALA A 220 -7.27 8.78 1.25
C ALA A 220 -8.77 8.81 0.99
N THR A 221 -9.20 8.21 -0.11
CA THR A 221 -10.62 7.92 -0.37
C THR A 221 -10.82 6.42 -0.35
N LEU A 222 -11.74 5.96 0.51
CA LEU A 222 -12.17 4.59 0.64
C LEU A 222 -13.61 4.47 0.15
N LYS A 223 -13.84 3.64 -0.86
CA LYS A 223 -15.18 3.33 -1.36
C LYS A 223 -15.47 1.85 -1.19
N GLY A 224 -16.42 1.54 -0.29
CA GLY A 224 -16.90 0.19 -0.02
C GLY A 224 -18.32 -0.04 -0.52
N PRO A 225 -18.93 -1.20 -0.21
CA PRO A 225 -20.27 -1.54 -0.69
C PRO A 225 -21.40 -0.66 -0.14
N ALA A 226 -21.23 -0.11 1.07
CA ALA A 226 -22.26 0.64 1.79
C ALA A 226 -21.80 2.03 2.26
N SER A 227 -20.58 2.45 1.91
CA SER A 227 -20.01 3.71 2.39
C SER A 227 -18.90 4.21 1.48
N GLU A 228 -18.74 5.52 1.50
CA GLU A 228 -17.59 6.22 0.93
C GLU A 228 -17.09 7.22 1.97
N LEU A 229 -15.78 7.22 2.24
CA LEU A 229 -15.13 8.07 3.24
C LEU A 229 -13.86 8.65 2.63
N SER A 230 -13.64 9.94 2.84
CA SER A 230 -12.34 10.57 2.54
C SER A 230 -11.76 11.17 3.81
N PHE A 231 -10.46 10.97 4.02
CA PHE A 231 -9.75 11.43 5.22
C PHE A 231 -8.30 11.79 4.90
N GLU A 232 -7.66 12.55 5.78
CA GLU A 232 -6.27 12.96 5.61
C GLU A 232 -5.33 12.03 6.38
N MET A 233 -4.18 11.74 5.78
CA MET A 233 -3.05 11.09 6.43
C MET A 233 -1.81 11.95 6.23
N LEU A 234 -1.08 12.19 7.31
CA LEU A 234 0.15 12.95 7.30
C LEU A 234 1.28 12.02 7.73
N PHE A 235 2.22 11.77 6.83
CA PHE A 235 3.37 10.90 7.07
C PHE A 235 4.63 11.74 7.24
N ALA A 236 5.43 11.42 8.25
CA ALA A 236 6.73 12.04 8.45
C ALA A 236 7.59 11.88 7.20
N ARG A 237 8.40 12.88 6.89
CA ARG A 237 9.46 12.77 5.88
C ARG A 237 10.70 12.01 6.38
N ASP A 238 10.52 11.11 7.33
CA ASP A 238 11.55 10.14 7.71
C ASP A 238 11.60 8.98 6.70
N PRO A 239 12.66 8.16 6.71
CA PRO A 239 12.77 7.08 5.73
C PRO A 239 11.66 6.01 5.88
N ALA A 240 11.15 5.78 7.09
CA ALA A 240 10.07 4.82 7.37
C ALA A 240 8.67 5.32 7.02
N ARG A 241 8.54 6.60 6.63
CA ARG A 241 7.28 7.31 6.44
C ARG A 241 6.32 7.06 7.58
N THR A 242 6.72 7.42 8.79
CA THR A 242 5.91 7.19 10.00
C THR A 242 4.59 7.96 9.92
N PRO A 243 3.40 7.34 10.09
CA PRO A 243 2.14 8.07 10.16
C PRO A 243 2.13 8.95 11.42
N LEU A 244 2.08 10.27 11.22
CA LEU A 244 2.10 11.27 12.29
C LEU A 244 0.70 11.64 12.75
N VAL A 245 -0.19 11.90 11.80
CA VAL A 245 -1.56 12.34 12.07
C VAL A 245 -2.50 11.72 11.04
N ILE A 246 -3.63 11.21 11.49
CA ILE A 246 -4.77 10.83 10.64
C ILE A 246 -5.95 11.70 11.04
N ARG A 247 -6.62 12.35 10.08
CA ARG A 247 -7.80 13.20 10.34
C ARG A 247 -9.00 12.69 9.60
N VAL A 248 -10.02 12.26 10.33
CA VAL A 248 -11.22 11.66 9.78
C VAL A 248 -12.41 12.59 10.00
N PRO A 249 -13.05 13.11 8.93
CA PRO A 249 -14.29 13.85 9.06
C PRO A 249 -15.43 12.87 9.34
N LEU A 250 -16.04 12.97 10.52
CA LEU A 250 -17.25 12.24 10.89
C LEU A 250 -18.39 13.25 11.13
N SER A 251 -19.62 12.75 11.27
CA SER A 251 -20.82 13.59 11.45
C SER A 251 -20.75 14.52 12.67
N LEU A 252 -19.97 14.16 13.70
CA LEU A 252 -19.78 14.93 14.92
C LEU A 252 -18.59 15.89 14.86
N GLY A 253 -17.82 15.89 13.76
CA GLY A 253 -16.66 16.75 13.55
C GLY A 253 -15.44 16.00 13.02
N MET A 254 -14.32 16.70 12.98
CA MET A 254 -13.02 16.14 12.59
C MET A 254 -12.33 15.46 13.78
N PHE A 255 -12.25 14.14 13.73
CA PHE A 255 -11.49 13.35 14.69
C PHE A 255 -10.05 13.26 14.21
N SER A 256 -9.11 13.18 15.15
CA SER A 256 -7.71 12.96 14.83
C SER A 256 -7.10 11.84 15.64
N MET A 257 -6.18 11.12 15.01
CA MET A 257 -5.28 10.18 15.66
C MET A 257 -3.87 10.73 15.48
N GLU A 258 -3.21 11.08 16.57
CA GLU A 258 -1.91 11.76 16.58
C GLU A 258 -0.86 10.88 17.25
N LEU A 259 0.32 10.76 16.64
CA LEU A 259 1.40 9.92 17.15
C LEU A 259 1.81 10.39 18.56
N ALA A 260 1.61 9.54 19.56
CA ALA A 260 2.07 9.70 20.93
C ALA A 260 3.56 9.30 21.02
N ARG A 261 4.41 10.21 21.51
CA ARG A 261 5.86 9.99 21.67
C ARG A 261 6.30 10.31 23.08
#